data_AF-A0A523XWR7-F1
#
_entry.id   AF-A0A523XWR7-F1
#
_cell.length_a   1.000
_cell.length_b   1.000
_cell.length_c   1.000
_cell.angle_alpha   90.00
_cell.angle_beta   90.00
_cell.angle_gamma   90.00
#
_symmetry.space_group_name_H-M   'P 1'
#
loop_
_entity.id
_entity.type
_entity.pdbx_description
1 polymer ?
#
loop_
_entity_poly.entity_id
_entity_poly.type
_entity_poly.pdbx_seq_one_letter_code
_entity_poly.pdbx_strand_id
1 'polypeptide(L)' 'MISLLTDFGLHDGYVGVMKGVIWRIVPEIQIADISHNISPQNVLEGAIA' A
#
# COMPACT_ATOMS: atom_id res chain seq x y z
N MET A 1 -1.71 7.32 12.08
CA MET A 1 -1.97 6.07 11.32
C MET A 1 -2.24 6.45 9.88
N ILE A 2 -1.77 5.64 8.92
CA ILE A 2 -2.09 5.78 7.49
C ILE A 2 -2.67 4.45 6.98
N SER A 3 -3.58 4.53 6.01
CA SER A 3 -4.08 3.37 5.28
C SER A 3 -3.46 3.32 3.90
N LEU A 4 -3.10 2.12 3.42
CA LEU A 4 -2.53 1.92 2.09
C LEU A 4 -3.44 1.02 1.24
N LEU A 5 -3.70 1.45 0.02
CA LEU A 5 -4.42 0.70 -1.00
C LEU A 5 -3.67 0.84 -2.34
N THR A 6 -3.29 -0.27 -2.96
CA THR A 6 -2.54 -0.28 -4.23
C THR A 6 -2.90 -1.46 -5.11
N ASP A 7 -2.52 -1.38 -6.38
CA ASP A 7 -2.56 -2.45 -7.39
C ASP A 7 -1.18 -3.09 -7.63
N PHE A 8 -0.27 -2.97 -6.66
CA PHE A 8 1.14 -3.37 -6.83
C PHE A 8 1.37 -4.88 -6.78
N GLY A 9 0.43 -5.63 -6.21
CA GLY A 9 0.65 -7.01 -5.81
C GLY A 9 1.70 -7.13 -4.68
N LEU A 10 1.99 -8.37 -4.31
CA LEU A 10 2.96 -8.69 -3.23
C LEU A 10 4.24 -9.37 -3.74
N HIS A 11 4.37 -9.60 -5.05
CA HIS A 11 5.45 -10.39 -5.63
C HIS A 11 6.80 -9.65 -5.67
N ASP A 12 6.79 -8.37 -6.06
CA ASP A 12 8.03 -7.65 -6.45
C ASP A 12 8.59 -6.72 -5.35
N GLY A 13 8.05 -6.79 -4.13
CA GLY A 13 8.56 -6.05 -2.98
C GLY A 13 8.24 -4.54 -2.94
N TYR A 14 7.49 -4.01 -3.91
CA TYR A 14 7.11 -2.58 -3.97
C TYR A 14 6.44 -2.07 -2.68
N VAL A 15 5.53 -2.87 -2.12
CA VAL A 15 4.88 -2.57 -0.83
C VAL A 15 5.91 -2.42 0.29
N GLY A 16 6.91 -3.29 0.33
CA GLY A 16 7.98 -3.26 1.33
C GLY A 16 8.84 -2.00 1.20
N VAL A 17 9.24 -1.63 -0.01
CA VAL A 17 10.04 -0.41 -0.26
C VAL A 17 9.25 0.84 0.15
N MET A 18 7.98 0.94 -0.26
CA MET A 18 7.10 2.05 0.11
C MET A 18 6.97 2.18 1.63
N LYS A 19 6.67 1.09 2.34
CA LYS A 19 6.59 1.08 3.82
C LYS A 19 7.91 1.43 4.48
N GLY A 20 9.03 0.93 3.96
CA GLY A 20 10.37 1.26 4.45
C GLY A 20 10.69 2.75 4.36
N VAL A 21 10.33 3.40 3.24
CA VAL A 21 10.48 4.86 3.09
C VAL A 21 9.60 5.61 4.08
N ILE A 22 8.34 5.18 4.25
CA ILE A 22 7.41 5.77 5.22
C ILE A 22 7.96 5.69 6.65
N TRP A 23 8.36 4.49 7.10
CA TRP A 23 8.94 4.31 8.44
C TRP A 23 10.30 4.99 8.63
N ARG A 24 11.07 5.20 7.56
CA ARG A 24 12.29 6.03 7.66
C ARG A 24 11.97 7.49 7.98
N ILE A 25 10.85 8.01 7.48
CA ILE A 25 10.44 9.42 7.68
C ILE A 25 9.71 9.58 9.02
N VAL A 26 8.78 8.67 9.36
CA VAL A 26 8.06 8.64 10.63
C VAL A 26 8.08 7.21 11.20
N PRO A 27 9.08 6.85 12.03
CA PRO A 27 9.26 5.49 12.54
C PRO A 27 8.08 4.93 13.35
N GLU A 28 7.37 5.79 14.06
CA GLU A 28 6.26 5.43 14.93
C GLU A 28 4.89 5.36 14.21
N ILE A 29 4.83 5.68 12.91
CA ILE A 29 3.56 5.67 12.18
C ILE A 29 3.02 4.23 12.06
N GLN A 30 1.77 4.04 12.47
CA GLN A 30 1.04 2.80 12.22
C GLN A 30 0.53 2.77 10.78
N ILE A 31 0.70 1.63 10.11
CA ILE A 31 0.25 1.37 8.75
C ILE A 31 -0.82 0.29 8.78
N ALA A 32 -1.97 0.56 8.17
CA ALA A 32 -3.01 -0.42 7.91
C ALA A 32 -3.10 -0.67 6.40
N ASP A 33 -2.86 -1.90 5.96
CA ASP A 33 -3.09 -2.24 4.55
C ASP A 33 -4.57 -2.55 4.36
N ILE A 34 -5.22 -1.84 3.43
CA ILE A 34 -6.57 -2.17 2.98
C ILE A 34 -6.46 -3.33 1.99
N SER A 35 -5.72 -3.13 0.90
CA SER A 35 -5.39 -4.16 -0.08
C SER A 35 -4.21 -3.71 -0.95
N HIS A 36 -3.35 -4.66 -1.32
CA HIS A 36 -2.34 -4.46 -2.37
C HIS A 36 -2.66 -5.28 -3.63
N ASN A 37 -3.88 -5.83 -3.68
CA ASN A 37 -4.28 -6.83 -4.67
C ASN A 37 -5.41 -6.31 -5.56
N ILE A 38 -5.57 -4.99 -5.65
CA ILE A 38 -6.43 -4.35 -6.64
C ILE A 38 -5.95 -4.78 -8.03
N SER A 39 -6.88 -5.10 -8.93
CA SER A 39 -6.51 -5.46 -10.29
C SER A 39 -5.67 -4.35 -10.94
N PRO A 40 -4.61 -4.69 -11.71
CA PRO A 40 -3.73 -3.68 -12.29
C PRO A 40 -4.51 -2.58 -13.02
N GLN A 41 -4.25 -1.32 -12.64
CA GLN A 41 -4.88 -0.10 -13.17
C GLN A 41 -6.40 0.02 -12.98
N ASN A 42 -7.03 -0.83 -12.16
CA ASN A 42 -8.47 -0.77 -11.94
C ASN A 42 -8.86 0.28 -10.88
N VAL A 43 -9.00 1.52 -11.34
CA VAL A 43 -9.34 2.67 -10.48
C VAL A 43 -10.70 2.53 -9.81
N LEU A 44 -11.70 1.95 -10.50
CA LEU A 44 -13.04 1.80 -9.93
C LEU A 44 -13.04 0.82 -8.76
N GLU A 45 -12.36 -0.31 -8.91
CA GLU A 45 -12.17 -1.29 -7.82
C GLU A 45 -11.46 -0.64 -6.63
N GLY A 46 -10.38 0.11 -6.87
CA GLY A 46 -9.69 0.84 -5.81
C GLY A 46 -10.53 1.93 -5.12
N ALA A 47 -11.52 2.49 -5.80
CA ALA A 47 -12.41 3.52 -5.25
C ALA A 47 -13.50 2.97 -4.31
N ILE A 48 -13.82 1.67 -4.39
CA ILE A 48 -14.90 1.03 -3.62
C ILE A 48 -14.39 -0.04 -2.63
N ALA A 49 -13.08 -0.25 -2.58
CA ALA A 49 -12.41 -1.22 -1.71
C ALA A 49 -12.19 -0.70 -0.28
#